data_AF-A0A377D1M3-F1
#
_entry.id   AF-A0A377D1M3-F1
#
_cell.length_a   1.000
_cell.length_b   1.000
_cell.length_c   1.000
_cell.angle_alpha   90.00
_cell.angle_beta   90.00
_cell.angle_gamma   90.00
#
_symmetry.space_group_name_H-M   'P 1'
#
loop_
_entity.id
_entity.type
_entity.pdbx_description
1 polymer ?
#
loop_
_entity_poly.entity_id
_entity_poly.type
_entity_poly.pdbx_seq_one_letter_code
_entity_poly.pdbx_strand_id
1 'polypeptide(L)'
;MTDETGSVRGVMGDILNIITLQTGLNFSPITVSHNIHAGTQLNPGGWDILPAAIYSEDRENNVLFAEAFITTPYVFVMQKAPDSEQTLKKGMKVAIPYYYELHSQLKEMYPEVEWIKVDNASAAFHKVKEGELDALVATQLNSRYMIDHYYPNELYHFLIPGVPNASLSFAFPRGEPELKDIINKALNAIPPSEVLRLTEKWIKMPNVTIDTWDLYSEQFYIVTTLSVLLVGSSLLWGFYLLRSVRRRKVIQGDLENQISFRKALSDSLPNPTYVVNWQGNVISHNSALNIISLRITTKMQCYH
;
A
#
# COMPACT_ATOMS: atom_id res chain seq x y z
N MET A 1 -13.12 2.99 15.09
CA MET A 1 -12.32 1.74 15.14
C MET A 1 -13.29 0.60 15.37
N THR A 2 -13.06 -0.55 14.76
CA THR A 2 -13.76 -1.80 15.10
C THR A 2 -12.76 -2.77 15.70
N ASP A 3 -13.19 -3.64 16.60
CA ASP A 3 -12.35 -4.74 17.08
C ASP A 3 -12.43 -5.98 16.19
N GLU A 4 -11.70 -7.02 16.57
CA GLU A 4 -11.68 -8.32 15.88
C GLU A 4 -13.07 -8.97 15.76
N THR A 5 -14.05 -8.54 16.57
CA THR A 5 -15.45 -9.01 16.50
C THR A 5 -16.33 -8.12 15.63
N GLY A 6 -15.77 -7.07 15.02
CA GLY A 6 -16.50 -6.06 14.25
C GLY A 6 -17.20 -5.00 15.11
N SER A 7 -17.04 -5.02 16.43
CA SER A 7 -17.71 -4.07 17.34
C SER A 7 -17.00 -2.73 17.36
N VAL A 8 -17.75 -1.62 17.28
CA VAL A 8 -17.18 -0.27 17.30
C VAL A 8 -16.53 0.00 18.67
N ARG A 9 -15.24 0.33 18.65
CA ARG A 9 -14.44 0.77 19.81
C ARG A 9 -14.06 2.24 19.71
N GLY A 10 -13.71 2.81 20.86
CA GLY A 10 -13.41 4.24 21.04
C GLY A 10 -14.53 4.98 21.76
N VAL A 11 -14.35 6.29 21.95
CA VAL A 11 -15.34 7.17 22.59
C VAL A 11 -16.73 7.01 21.96
N MET A 12 -16.77 6.93 20.63
CA MET A 12 -18.02 6.74 19.90
C MET A 12 -18.66 5.36 20.09
N GLY A 13 -17.86 4.31 20.27
CA GLY A 13 -18.41 2.99 20.59
C GLY A 13 -19.11 2.99 21.95
N ASP A 14 -18.48 3.60 22.95
CA ASP A 14 -19.08 3.73 24.28
C ASP A 14 -20.36 4.60 24.24
N ILE A 15 -20.35 5.71 23.49
CA ILE A 15 -21.55 6.56 23.31
C ILE A 15 -22.68 5.81 22.59
N LEU A 16 -22.36 5.11 21.49
CA LEU A 16 -23.36 4.31 20.76
C LEU A 16 -23.96 3.22 21.66
N ASN A 17 -23.15 2.57 22.51
CA ASN A 17 -23.64 1.59 23.48
C ASN A 17 -24.61 2.21 24.49
N ILE A 18 -24.32 3.42 24.99
CA ILE A 18 -25.25 4.13 25.88
C ILE A 18 -26.56 4.44 25.15
N ILE A 19 -26.49 4.90 23.90
CA ILE A 19 -27.67 5.18 23.09
C ILE A 19 -28.48 3.90 22.84
N THR A 20 -27.83 2.77 22.54
CA THR A 20 -28.48 1.45 22.41
C THR A 20 -29.25 1.10 23.68
N LEU A 21 -28.65 1.27 24.86
CA LEU A 21 -29.29 0.97 26.14
C LEU A 21 -30.48 1.90 26.44
N GLN A 22 -30.41 3.16 26.04
CA GLN A 22 -31.47 4.15 26.26
C GLN A 22 -32.64 4.03 25.29
N THR A 23 -32.38 3.62 24.05
CA THR A 23 -33.36 3.70 22.94
C THR A 23 -33.80 2.33 22.41
N GLY A 24 -33.02 1.28 22.65
CA GLY A 24 -33.21 -0.04 22.03
C GLY A 24 -32.74 -0.11 20.57
N LEU A 25 -32.16 0.96 20.01
CA LEU A 25 -31.59 0.95 18.66
C LEU A 25 -30.39 0.01 18.57
N ASN A 26 -30.27 -0.71 17.47
CA ASN A 26 -29.11 -1.54 17.18
C ASN A 26 -28.32 -0.93 16.01
N PHE A 27 -27.03 -0.68 16.22
CA PHE A 27 -26.16 -0.08 15.21
C PHE A 27 -25.32 -1.18 14.54
N SER A 28 -25.40 -1.25 13.21
CA SER A 28 -24.54 -2.12 12.40
C SER A 28 -23.42 -1.30 11.76
N PRO A 29 -22.15 -1.50 12.16
CA PRO A 29 -21.05 -0.75 11.56
C PRO A 29 -20.82 -1.17 10.10
N ILE A 30 -20.54 -0.17 9.26
CA ILE A 30 -20.17 -0.37 7.86
C ILE A 30 -18.69 -0.01 7.72
N THR A 31 -17.84 -0.99 7.44
CA THR A 31 -16.42 -0.76 7.17
C THR A 31 -16.25 -0.25 5.74
N VAL A 32 -15.58 0.89 5.60
CA VAL A 32 -15.47 1.60 4.32
C VAL A 32 -14.00 1.82 3.98
N SER A 33 -13.65 1.64 2.71
CA SER A 33 -12.32 1.98 2.21
C SER A 33 -12.08 3.50 2.28
N HIS A 34 -10.83 3.91 2.49
CA HIS A 34 -10.39 5.30 2.62
C HIS A 34 -10.85 6.27 1.51
N ASN A 35 -11.21 5.76 0.33
CA ASN A 35 -11.60 6.56 -0.82
C ASN A 35 -13.09 6.98 -0.80
N ILE A 36 -13.89 6.48 0.15
CA ILE A 36 -15.30 6.84 0.27
C ILE A 36 -15.44 8.13 1.08
N HIS A 37 -15.98 9.16 0.44
CA HIS A 37 -16.35 10.40 1.10
C HIS A 37 -17.60 10.16 1.95
N ALA A 38 -17.46 9.95 3.25
CA ALA A 38 -18.57 9.60 4.16
C ALA A 38 -19.81 10.50 4.03
N GLY A 39 -19.63 11.79 3.75
CA GLY A 39 -20.73 12.74 3.56
C GLY A 39 -21.58 12.48 2.31
N THR A 40 -21.06 11.81 1.27
CA THR A 40 -21.84 11.48 0.06
C THR A 40 -22.73 10.25 0.24
N GLN A 41 -22.51 9.50 1.34
CA GLN A 41 -23.26 8.29 1.65
C GLN A 41 -24.43 8.54 2.61
N LEU A 42 -24.55 9.76 3.15
CA LEU A 42 -25.69 10.17 4.00
C LEU A 42 -26.88 10.63 3.13
N ASN A 43 -27.36 9.73 2.28
CA ASN A 43 -28.50 9.92 1.40
C ASN A 43 -29.55 8.82 1.61
N PRO A 44 -30.81 9.02 1.16
CA PRO A 44 -31.83 7.97 1.26
C PRO A 44 -31.37 6.66 0.59
N GLY A 45 -31.38 5.56 1.34
CA GLY A 45 -30.88 4.25 0.91
C GLY A 45 -29.37 4.03 1.06
N GLY A 46 -28.64 5.02 1.60
CA GLY A 46 -27.24 4.95 1.99
C GLY A 46 -27.06 4.61 3.47
N TRP A 47 -26.21 5.37 4.17
CA TRP A 47 -25.98 5.21 5.60
C TRP A 47 -26.97 6.04 6.41
N ASP A 48 -27.51 5.45 7.47
CA ASP A 48 -28.49 6.13 8.33
C ASP A 48 -27.82 7.16 9.26
N ILE A 49 -26.57 6.89 9.66
CA ILE A 49 -25.86 7.69 10.67
C ILE A 49 -24.35 7.70 10.38
N LEU A 50 -23.75 8.88 10.48
CA LEU A 50 -22.32 9.06 10.66
C LEU A 50 -22.06 9.57 12.10
N PRO A 51 -21.55 8.72 13.00
CA PRO A 51 -21.53 9.03 14.43
C PRO A 51 -20.46 10.05 14.85
N ALA A 52 -19.42 10.24 14.02
CA ALA A 52 -18.28 11.11 14.32
C ALA A 52 -18.05 12.15 13.24
N ALA A 53 -19.04 13.02 13.00
CA ALA A 53 -18.94 14.10 12.04
C ALA A 53 -18.53 15.41 12.74
N ILE A 54 -17.70 16.23 12.09
CA ILE A 54 -17.50 17.61 12.54
C ILE A 54 -18.63 18.45 11.96
N TYR A 55 -19.35 19.17 12.82
CA TYR A 55 -20.38 20.11 12.41
C TYR A 55 -19.84 21.09 11.37
N SER A 56 -20.66 21.38 10.38
CA SER A 56 -20.28 22.21 9.25
C SER A 56 -21.52 22.87 8.66
N GLU A 57 -21.54 24.19 8.68
CA GLU A 57 -22.69 25.00 8.26
C GLU A 57 -22.94 24.81 6.75
N ASP A 58 -21.88 24.73 5.94
CA ASP A 58 -22.01 24.52 4.49
C ASP A 58 -22.68 23.18 4.17
N ARG A 59 -22.54 22.18 5.06
CA ARG A 59 -23.09 20.82 4.88
C ARG A 59 -24.50 20.65 5.44
N GLU A 60 -25.01 21.56 6.27
CA GLU A 60 -26.39 21.49 6.77
C GLU A 60 -27.44 21.46 5.64
N ASN A 61 -27.10 22.00 4.48
CA ASN A 61 -27.96 21.94 3.30
C ASN A 61 -28.18 20.50 2.81
N ASN A 62 -27.20 19.61 3.01
CA ASN A 62 -27.16 18.26 2.45
C ASN A 62 -27.36 17.16 3.50
N VAL A 63 -27.05 17.43 4.77
CA VAL A 63 -27.16 16.48 5.88
C VAL A 63 -27.73 17.16 7.12
N LEU A 64 -28.35 16.40 8.02
CA LEU A 64 -28.78 16.90 9.33
C LEU A 64 -27.69 16.60 10.35
N PHE A 65 -27.44 17.54 11.27
CA PHE A 65 -26.57 17.31 12.42
C PHE A 65 -27.38 17.26 13.72
N ALA A 66 -26.96 16.39 14.62
CA ALA A 66 -27.37 16.43 16.02
C ALA A 66 -26.73 17.65 16.73
N GLU A 67 -27.16 17.89 17.96
CA GLU A 67 -26.45 18.77 18.88
C GLU A 67 -25.03 18.23 19.11
N ALA A 68 -24.04 19.12 19.10
CA ALA A 68 -22.66 18.73 19.33
C ALA A 68 -22.47 18.28 20.78
N PHE A 69 -21.86 17.11 20.96
CA PHE A 69 -21.67 16.49 22.28
C PHE A 69 -20.20 16.53 22.75
N ILE A 70 -19.25 16.77 21.83
CA ILE A 70 -17.83 17.00 22.17
C ILE A 70 -17.34 18.23 21.42
N THR A 71 -16.67 19.13 22.14
CA THR A 71 -15.97 20.28 21.55
C THR A 71 -14.48 20.15 21.80
N THR A 72 -13.68 20.28 20.75
CA THR A 72 -12.22 20.13 20.82
C THR A 72 -11.53 21.13 19.91
N PRO A 73 -10.44 21.80 20.36
CA PRO A 73 -9.76 22.77 19.51
C PRO A 73 -9.02 22.08 18.37
N TYR A 74 -8.71 22.86 17.34
CA TYR A 74 -7.78 22.44 16.30
C TYR A 74 -6.34 22.75 16.70
N VAL A 75 -5.43 21.88 16.29
CA VAL A 75 -4.00 21.96 16.57
C VAL A 75 -3.21 21.72 15.30
N PHE A 76 -2.03 22.34 15.23
CA PHE A 76 -0.99 21.90 14.30
C PHE A 76 -0.23 20.74 14.93
N VAL A 77 0.06 19.72 14.14
CA VAL A 77 0.91 18.58 14.50
C VAL A 77 2.16 18.63 13.66
N MET A 78 3.32 18.58 14.30
CA MET A 78 4.64 18.68 13.66
C MET A 78 5.63 17.70 14.31
N GLN A 79 6.75 17.42 13.64
CA GLN A 79 7.86 16.72 14.27
C GLN A 79 8.47 17.57 15.39
N LYS A 80 9.03 16.89 16.40
CA LYS A 80 9.81 17.56 17.44
C LYS A 80 11.08 18.18 16.85
N ALA A 81 11.18 19.51 16.81
CA ALA A 81 12.46 20.15 16.51
C ALA A 81 13.19 20.53 17.82
N PRO A 82 14.54 20.52 17.83
CA PRO A 82 15.31 20.92 19.01
C PRO A 82 15.07 22.37 19.46
N ASP A 83 14.77 23.27 18.52
CA ASP A 83 14.62 24.73 18.73
C ASP A 83 13.25 25.26 18.27
N SER A 84 12.20 24.43 18.18
CA SER A 84 10.95 24.80 17.50
C SER A 84 10.22 25.97 18.17
N GLU A 85 10.36 27.15 17.59
CA GLU A 85 9.27 28.14 17.56
C GLU A 85 7.99 27.42 17.09
N GLN A 86 6.94 27.51 17.89
CA GLN A 86 5.64 26.88 17.65
C GLN A 86 4.85 27.66 16.58
N THR A 87 5.44 27.81 15.40
CA THR A 87 4.85 28.59 14.32
C THR A 87 5.14 27.95 12.97
N LEU A 88 4.18 28.12 12.05
CA LEU A 88 4.38 27.74 10.67
C LEU A 88 5.34 28.72 9.99
N LYS A 89 6.23 28.17 9.16
CA LYS A 89 7.21 28.95 8.38
C LYS A 89 6.81 28.99 6.92
N LYS A 90 7.24 30.05 6.24
CA LYS A 90 7.06 30.20 4.79
C LYS A 90 7.56 28.96 4.03
N GLY A 91 6.74 28.48 3.09
CA GLY A 91 7.04 27.35 2.24
C GLY A 91 6.82 25.97 2.87
N MET A 92 6.35 25.90 4.12
CA MET A 92 5.98 24.62 4.74
C MET A 92 4.77 23.99 4.05
N LYS A 93 4.81 22.67 3.88
CA LYS A 93 3.70 21.85 3.41
C LYS A 93 2.81 21.46 4.58
N VAL A 94 1.62 22.03 4.62
CA VAL A 94 0.65 21.84 5.70
C VAL A 94 -0.55 21.08 5.19
N ALA A 95 -0.75 19.87 5.71
CA ALA A 95 -1.93 19.09 5.37
C ALA A 95 -3.15 19.53 6.18
N ILE A 96 -4.31 19.52 5.53
CA ILE A 96 -5.61 19.72 6.17
C ILE A 96 -6.62 18.72 5.60
N PRO A 97 -7.33 17.96 6.45
CA PRO A 97 -8.43 17.13 5.99
C PRO A 97 -9.49 17.94 5.23
N TYR A 98 -9.93 17.46 4.06
CA TYR A 98 -10.84 18.23 3.20
C TYR A 98 -12.18 18.57 3.87
N TYR A 99 -12.57 17.77 4.86
CA TYR A 99 -13.83 17.91 5.61
C TYR A 99 -13.74 18.89 6.79
N TYR A 100 -12.62 19.60 6.95
CA TYR A 100 -12.51 20.73 7.88
C TYR A 100 -12.84 22.04 7.17
N GLU A 101 -13.84 22.76 7.66
CA GLU A 101 -14.25 24.08 7.12
C GLU A 101 -13.25 25.21 7.42
N LEU A 102 -12.12 24.90 8.06
CA LEU A 102 -11.10 25.89 8.40
C LEU A 102 -10.16 26.25 7.26
N HIS A 103 -10.18 25.53 6.13
CA HIS A 103 -9.17 25.70 5.10
C HIS A 103 -9.09 27.14 4.55
N SER A 104 -10.24 27.77 4.27
CA SER A 104 -10.27 29.15 3.77
C SER A 104 -9.72 30.14 4.80
N GLN A 105 -10.18 30.05 6.05
CA GLN A 105 -9.71 30.90 7.15
C GLN A 105 -8.21 30.74 7.41
N LEU A 106 -7.72 29.50 7.44
CA LEU A 106 -6.31 29.21 7.67
C LEU A 106 -5.42 29.68 6.50
N LYS A 107 -5.93 29.63 5.27
CA LYS A 107 -5.22 30.15 4.11
C LYS A 107 -5.07 31.68 4.16
N GLU A 108 -6.05 32.38 4.72
CA GLU A 108 -5.95 33.83 4.95
C GLU A 108 -4.98 34.16 6.10
N MET A 109 -5.00 33.38 7.18
CA MET A 109 -4.11 33.56 8.33
C MET A 109 -2.64 33.21 8.01
N TYR A 110 -2.41 32.18 7.19
CA TYR A 110 -1.10 31.68 6.80
C TYR A 110 -1.00 31.59 5.26
N PRO A 111 -0.89 32.73 4.55
CA PRO A 111 -0.85 32.75 3.09
C PRO A 111 0.47 32.25 2.51
N GLU A 112 1.52 32.18 3.33
CA GLU A 112 2.88 31.83 2.92
C GLU A 112 3.19 30.32 3.00
N VAL A 113 2.25 29.50 3.44
CA VAL A 113 2.40 28.03 3.50
C VAL A 113 1.72 27.34 2.32
N GLU A 114 2.18 26.15 1.98
CA GLU A 114 1.59 25.30 0.96
C GLU A 114 0.52 24.39 1.60
N TRP A 115 -0.75 24.72 1.38
CA TRP A 115 -1.89 23.95 1.89
C TRP A 115 -2.19 22.73 1.02
N ILE A 116 -2.18 21.55 1.62
CA ILE A 116 -2.44 20.26 0.95
C ILE A 116 -3.69 19.62 1.54
N LYS A 117 -4.72 19.39 0.72
CA LYS A 117 -5.92 18.67 1.16
C LYS A 117 -5.64 17.17 1.22
N VAL A 118 -6.12 16.53 2.27
CA VAL A 118 -6.02 15.06 2.46
C VAL A 118 -7.37 14.45 2.80
N ASP A 119 -7.55 13.18 2.44
CA ASP A 119 -8.79 12.43 2.70
C ASP A 119 -8.83 11.83 4.12
N ASN A 120 -7.66 11.53 4.68
CA ASN A 120 -7.55 10.90 5.99
C ASN A 120 -6.48 11.58 6.85
N ALA A 121 -6.90 12.14 7.98
CA ALA A 121 -5.99 12.71 8.98
C ALA A 121 -4.96 11.68 9.49
N SER A 122 -5.38 10.43 9.76
CA SER A 122 -4.49 9.37 10.29
C SER A 122 -3.33 9.05 9.34
N ALA A 123 -3.58 8.98 8.03
CA ALA A 123 -2.52 8.80 7.04
C ALA A 123 -1.57 10.01 7.00
N ALA A 124 -2.09 11.21 7.24
CA ALA A 124 -1.28 12.42 7.26
C ALA A 124 -0.36 12.52 8.50
N PHE A 125 -0.71 11.94 9.65
CA PHE A 125 0.21 11.85 10.80
C PHE A 125 1.50 11.13 10.43
N HIS A 126 1.37 9.99 9.74
CA HIS A 126 2.53 9.22 9.29
C HIS A 126 3.40 10.03 8.30
N LYS A 127 2.77 10.73 7.34
CA LYS A 127 3.48 11.60 6.40
C LYS A 127 4.22 12.75 7.08
N VAL A 128 3.66 13.33 8.15
CA VAL A 128 4.38 14.31 8.98
C VAL A 128 5.57 13.66 9.67
N LYS A 129 5.40 12.46 10.24
CA LYS A 129 6.50 11.71 10.86
C LYS A 129 7.63 11.36 9.89
N GLU A 130 7.31 11.00 8.64
CA GLU A 130 8.31 10.71 7.60
C GLU A 130 8.93 11.97 6.99
N GLY A 131 8.40 13.16 7.30
CA GLY A 131 8.89 14.44 6.76
C GLY A 131 8.43 14.73 5.33
N GLU A 132 7.44 13.99 4.82
CA GLU A 132 6.78 14.30 3.54
C GLU A 132 5.91 15.56 3.66
N LEU A 133 5.39 15.82 4.86
CA LEU A 133 4.65 17.01 5.25
C LEU A 133 5.34 17.67 6.43
N ASP A 134 5.35 19.00 6.46
CA ASP A 134 5.94 19.75 7.58
C ASP A 134 4.98 19.85 8.76
N ALA A 135 3.67 19.93 8.49
CA ALA A 135 2.64 20.01 9.51
C ALA A 135 1.31 19.40 9.07
N LEU A 136 0.45 19.09 10.04
CA LEU A 136 -0.93 18.64 9.86
C LEU A 136 -1.87 19.43 10.75
N VAL A 137 -3.02 19.86 10.21
CA VAL A 137 -4.17 20.31 11.00
C VAL A 137 -4.96 19.10 11.49
N ALA A 138 -5.10 18.96 12.81
CA ALA A 138 -5.89 17.91 13.45
C ALA A 138 -6.74 18.49 14.59
N THR A 139 -7.70 17.72 15.11
CA THR A 139 -8.31 18.05 16.40
C THR A 139 -7.36 17.67 17.53
N GLN A 140 -7.38 18.40 18.64
CA GLN A 140 -6.55 18.08 19.81
C GLN A 140 -6.86 16.67 20.32
N LEU A 141 -8.13 16.27 20.32
CA LEU A 141 -8.57 14.93 20.70
C LEU A 141 -7.87 13.84 19.86
N ASN A 142 -7.91 13.96 18.54
CA ASN A 142 -7.27 13.00 17.64
C ASN A 142 -5.73 13.05 17.75
N SER A 143 -5.18 14.26 17.82
CA SER A 143 -3.74 14.48 17.94
C SER A 143 -3.15 13.85 19.20
N ARG A 144 -3.79 14.05 20.35
CA ARG A 144 -3.34 13.47 21.61
C ARG A 144 -3.38 11.94 21.56
N TYR A 145 -4.48 11.36 21.05
CA TYR A 145 -4.56 9.92 20.85
C TYR A 145 -3.43 9.41 19.94
N MET A 146 -3.20 10.04 18.80
CA MET A 146 -2.20 9.62 17.83
C MET A 146 -0.76 9.74 18.36
N ILE A 147 -0.44 10.84 19.04
CA ILE A 147 0.89 11.09 19.62
C ILE A 147 1.16 10.12 20.76
N ASP A 148 0.23 9.99 21.72
CA ASP A 148 0.46 9.18 22.92
C ASP A 148 0.60 7.69 22.60
N HIS A 149 -0.04 7.19 21.53
CA HIS A 149 -0.06 5.77 21.19
C HIS A 149 0.90 5.36 20.06
N TYR A 150 1.06 6.19 19.02
CA TYR A 150 1.78 5.79 17.81
C TYR A 150 3.06 6.57 17.55
N TYR A 151 3.15 7.82 18.02
CA TYR A 151 4.29 8.68 17.76
C TYR A 151 4.85 9.35 19.02
N PRO A 152 5.04 8.61 20.12
CA PRO A 152 5.46 9.18 21.39
C PRO A 152 6.87 9.78 21.25
N ASN A 153 7.00 11.05 21.63
CA ASN A 153 8.25 11.84 21.52
C ASN A 153 8.73 12.14 20.09
N GLU A 154 8.01 11.71 19.06
CA GLU A 154 8.32 12.00 17.66
C GLU A 154 7.51 13.20 17.16
N LEU A 155 6.21 13.21 17.47
CA LEU A 155 5.28 14.26 17.06
C LEU A 155 4.79 15.07 18.26
N TYR A 156 4.56 16.36 18.03
CA TYR A 156 4.05 17.31 19.01
C TYR A 156 2.90 18.11 18.40
N HIS A 157 2.00 18.60 19.26
CA HIS A 157 0.95 19.49 18.83
C HIS A 157 0.94 20.81 19.58
N PHE A 158 0.46 21.84 18.90
CA PHE A 158 0.24 23.16 19.47
C PHE A 158 -1.06 23.76 18.95
N LEU A 159 -1.69 24.56 19.80
CA LEU A 159 -2.99 25.17 19.53
C LEU A 159 -2.90 26.10 18.32
N ILE A 160 -3.93 26.08 17.47
CA ILE A 160 -4.11 27.09 16.43
C ILE A 160 -4.90 28.26 17.04
N PRO A 161 -4.30 29.43 17.27
CA PRO A 161 -5.03 30.57 17.84
C PRO A 161 -5.98 31.18 16.80
N GLY A 162 -7.12 31.70 17.26
CA GLY A 162 -8.03 32.48 16.40
C GLY A 162 -8.95 31.67 15.49
N VAL A 163 -9.00 30.34 15.63
CA VAL A 163 -9.98 29.48 14.93
C VAL A 163 -11.03 28.92 15.90
N PRO A 164 -12.28 28.71 15.45
CA PRO A 164 -13.30 28.07 16.29
C PRO A 164 -12.95 26.61 16.58
N ASN A 165 -13.46 26.09 17.69
CA ASN A 165 -13.28 24.69 18.04
C ASN A 165 -14.07 23.77 17.10
N ALA A 166 -13.53 22.57 16.84
CA ALA A 166 -14.28 21.51 16.20
C ALA A 166 -15.42 21.05 17.13
N SER A 167 -16.62 21.02 16.58
CA SER A 167 -17.81 20.52 17.27
C SER A 167 -18.15 19.15 16.68
N LEU A 168 -17.92 18.09 17.46
CA LEU A 168 -18.23 16.73 17.07
C LEU A 168 -19.72 16.46 17.30
N SER A 169 -20.37 15.93 16.26
CA SER A 169 -21.79 15.67 16.20
C SER A 169 -22.07 14.36 15.44
N PHE A 170 -23.30 13.88 15.55
CA PHE A 170 -23.84 12.85 14.67
C PHE A 170 -24.42 13.51 13.42
N ALA A 171 -24.18 12.93 12.26
CA ALA A 171 -24.79 13.37 11.01
C ALA A 171 -25.74 12.31 10.44
N PHE A 172 -26.82 12.76 9.81
CA PHE A 172 -27.91 11.93 9.30
C PHE A 172 -28.32 12.37 7.89
N PRO A 173 -28.90 11.48 7.06
CA PRO A 173 -29.59 11.89 5.85
C PRO A 173 -30.70 12.90 6.14
N ARG A 174 -30.95 13.84 5.22
CA ARG A 174 -32.02 14.84 5.42
C ARG A 174 -33.44 14.30 5.56
N GLY A 175 -33.67 13.07 5.09
CA GLY A 175 -34.94 12.38 5.21
C GLY A 175 -35.22 11.79 6.59
N GLU A 176 -34.28 11.88 7.54
CA GLU A 176 -34.36 11.19 8.84
C GLU A 176 -34.37 12.15 10.06
N PRO A 177 -35.27 13.15 10.13
CA PRO A 177 -35.32 14.08 11.26
C PRO A 177 -35.76 13.40 12.57
N GLU A 178 -36.60 12.36 12.51
CA GLU A 178 -37.02 11.59 13.68
C GLU A 178 -35.85 10.88 14.34
N LEU A 179 -34.96 10.28 13.53
CA LEU A 179 -33.75 9.63 14.02
C LEU A 179 -32.82 10.65 14.69
N LYS A 180 -32.61 11.81 14.05
CA LYS A 180 -31.84 12.93 14.64
C LYS A 180 -32.40 13.32 16.02
N ASP A 181 -33.72 13.45 16.14
CA ASP A 181 -34.37 13.85 17.39
C ASP A 181 -34.29 12.75 18.49
N ILE A 182 -34.38 11.47 18.11
CA ILE A 182 -34.15 10.35 19.03
C ILE A 182 -32.72 10.39 19.56
N ILE A 183 -31.72 10.58 18.68
CA ILE A 183 -30.32 10.67 19.07
C ILE A 183 -30.07 11.90 19.94
N ASN A 184 -30.63 13.08 19.61
CA ASN A 184 -30.52 14.26 20.46
C ASN A 184 -31.08 14.03 21.87
N LYS A 185 -32.23 13.37 22.00
CA LYS A 185 -32.80 13.04 23.32
C LYS A 185 -31.90 12.08 24.10
N ALA A 186 -31.33 11.09 23.43
CA ALA A 186 -30.38 10.15 24.04
C ALA A 186 -29.10 10.88 24.49
N LEU A 187 -28.50 11.70 23.63
CA LEU A 187 -27.31 12.51 23.96
C LEU A 187 -27.56 13.46 25.13
N ASN A 188 -28.72 14.12 25.17
CA ASN A 188 -29.10 15.02 26.26
C ASN A 188 -29.35 14.29 27.59
N ALA A 189 -29.58 12.97 27.56
CA ALA A 189 -29.64 12.14 28.75
C ALA A 189 -28.25 11.72 29.27
N ILE A 190 -27.17 11.93 28.50
CA ILE A 190 -25.80 11.63 28.92
C ILE A 190 -25.22 12.87 29.63
N PRO A 191 -24.84 12.80 30.92
CA PRO A 191 -24.22 13.91 31.60
C PRO A 191 -22.90 14.35 30.92
N PRO A 192 -22.60 15.65 30.83
CA PRO A 192 -21.33 16.11 30.26
C PRO A 192 -20.08 15.54 30.96
N SER A 193 -20.17 15.28 32.27
CA SER A 193 -19.12 14.61 33.04
C SER A 193 -18.85 13.19 32.58
N GLU A 194 -19.88 12.48 32.11
CA GLU A 194 -19.75 11.13 31.59
C GLU A 194 -19.10 11.13 30.21
N VAL A 195 -19.48 12.06 29.32
CA VAL A 195 -18.81 12.26 28.03
C VAL A 195 -17.32 12.56 28.22
N LEU A 196 -16.98 13.43 29.17
CA LEU A 196 -15.59 13.73 29.50
C LEU A 196 -14.85 12.49 30.04
N ARG A 197 -15.47 11.74 30.95
CA ARG A 197 -14.90 10.50 31.52
C ARG A 197 -14.60 9.47 30.44
N LEU A 198 -15.52 9.25 29.50
CA LEU A 198 -15.33 8.37 28.35
C LEU A 198 -14.20 8.88 27.46
N THR A 199 -14.17 10.17 27.17
CA THR A 199 -13.12 10.79 26.35
C THR A 199 -11.74 10.59 26.97
N GLU A 200 -11.58 10.86 28.27
CA GLU A 200 -10.31 10.66 28.97
C GLU A 200 -9.87 9.20 29.04
N LYS A 201 -10.82 8.28 29.24
CA LYS A 201 -10.55 6.84 29.24
C LYS A 201 -9.83 6.43 27.96
N TRP A 202 -10.36 6.82 26.79
CA TRP A 202 -9.80 6.42 25.50
C TRP A 202 -8.51 7.14 25.13
N ILE A 203 -8.29 8.36 25.64
CA ILE A 203 -7.00 9.05 25.48
C ILE A 203 -5.89 8.37 26.29
N LYS A 204 -6.20 7.84 27.48
CA LYS A 204 -5.21 7.29 28.41
C LYS A 204 -5.01 5.78 28.29
N MET A 205 -5.81 5.08 27.49
CA MET A 205 -5.83 3.61 27.43
C MET A 205 -4.59 3.07 26.69
N PRO A 206 -3.57 2.53 27.39
CA PRO A 206 -2.42 1.97 26.70
C PRO A 206 -2.88 0.70 25.96
N ASN A 207 -2.55 0.60 24.68
CA ASN A 207 -2.79 -0.54 23.81
C ASN A 207 -4.22 -0.66 23.25
N VAL A 208 -4.46 0.06 22.17
CA VAL A 208 -5.26 -0.49 21.06
C VAL A 208 -4.26 -0.75 19.94
N THR A 209 -3.95 -2.01 19.66
CA THR A 209 -3.22 -2.38 18.45
C THR A 209 -4.16 -2.11 17.28
N ILE A 210 -4.03 -0.95 16.62
CA ILE A 210 -4.68 -0.76 15.31
C ILE A 210 -3.96 -1.68 14.34
N ASP A 211 -4.72 -2.54 13.69
CA ASP A 211 -4.25 -3.27 12.53
C ASP A 211 -4.10 -2.27 11.37
N THR A 212 -2.87 -1.81 11.12
CA THR A 212 -2.55 -0.87 10.04
C THR A 212 -2.56 -1.53 8.66
N TRP A 213 -2.85 -2.83 8.60
CA TRP A 213 -2.89 -3.64 7.38
C TRP A 213 -3.83 -3.07 6.32
N ASP A 214 -4.99 -2.54 6.71
CA ASP A 214 -5.95 -1.94 5.78
C ASP A 214 -5.48 -0.60 5.18
N LEU A 215 -4.53 0.09 5.82
CA LEU A 215 -4.00 1.37 5.33
C LEU A 215 -2.94 1.19 4.22
N TYR A 216 -2.22 0.05 4.21
CA TYR A 216 -1.09 -0.20 3.31
C TYR A 216 -1.30 -1.38 2.34
N SER A 217 -2.43 -2.08 2.43
CA SER A 217 -2.68 -3.31 1.65
C SER A 217 -2.62 -3.08 0.13
N GLU A 218 -3.14 -1.96 -0.40
CA GLU A 218 -3.11 -1.70 -1.85
C GLU A 218 -1.69 -1.59 -2.42
N GLN A 219 -0.79 -0.87 -1.74
CA GLN A 219 0.60 -0.69 -2.18
C GLN A 219 1.37 -2.01 -2.07
N PHE A 220 1.09 -2.79 -1.02
CA PHE A 220 1.69 -4.10 -0.81
C PHE A 220 1.30 -5.11 -1.90
N TYR A 221 0.04 -5.13 -2.34
CA TYR A 221 -0.40 -6.01 -3.44
C TYR A 221 0.24 -5.64 -4.77
N ILE A 222 0.41 -4.35 -5.08
CA ILE A 222 1.08 -3.91 -6.32
C ILE A 222 2.54 -4.39 -6.35
N VAL A 223 3.30 -4.16 -5.27
CA VAL A 223 4.71 -4.57 -5.19
C VAL A 223 4.85 -6.09 -5.21
N THR A 224 3.98 -6.82 -4.51
CA THR A 224 3.98 -8.28 -4.50
C THR A 224 3.66 -8.84 -5.89
N THR A 225 2.66 -8.28 -6.58
CA THR A 225 2.29 -8.71 -7.94
C THR A 225 3.43 -8.46 -8.92
N LEU A 226 4.05 -7.27 -8.88
CA LEU A 226 5.22 -6.94 -9.71
C LEU A 226 6.39 -7.89 -9.45
N SER A 227 6.64 -8.21 -8.19
CA SER A 227 7.71 -9.11 -7.78
C SER A 227 7.45 -10.55 -8.27
N VAL A 228 6.22 -11.05 -8.15
CA VAL A 228 5.82 -12.37 -8.66
C VAL A 228 5.92 -12.44 -10.19
N LEU A 229 5.51 -11.40 -10.91
CA LEU A 229 5.65 -11.33 -12.37
C LEU A 229 7.13 -11.32 -12.80
N LEU A 230 7.99 -10.59 -12.09
CA LEU A 230 9.42 -10.51 -12.38
C LEU A 230 10.09 -11.87 -12.16
N VAL A 231 9.81 -12.53 -11.02
CA VAL A 231 10.31 -13.88 -10.72
C VAL A 231 9.78 -14.89 -11.73
N GLY A 232 8.49 -14.84 -12.07
CA GLY A 232 7.88 -15.73 -13.06
C GLY A 232 8.50 -15.59 -14.44
N SER A 233 8.75 -14.35 -14.90
CA SER A 233 9.44 -14.06 -16.17
C SER A 233 10.87 -14.61 -16.17
N SER A 234 11.61 -14.41 -15.07
CA SER A 234 12.98 -14.93 -14.91
C SER A 234 13.01 -16.47 -14.96
N LEU A 235 12.06 -17.14 -14.30
CA LEU A 235 11.94 -18.60 -14.33
C LEU A 235 11.55 -19.13 -15.71
N LEU A 236 10.61 -18.48 -16.40
CA LEU A 236 10.23 -18.82 -17.78
C LEU A 236 11.42 -18.68 -18.73
N TRP A 237 12.20 -17.62 -18.57
CA TRP A 237 13.41 -17.40 -19.37
C TRP A 237 14.47 -18.47 -19.08
N GLY A 238 14.71 -18.78 -17.80
CA GLY A 238 15.61 -19.86 -17.39
C GLY A 238 15.18 -21.22 -17.95
N PHE A 239 13.88 -21.53 -17.87
CA PHE A 239 13.33 -22.77 -18.43
C PHE A 239 13.47 -22.82 -19.96
N TYR A 240 13.22 -21.71 -20.64
CA TYR A 240 13.41 -21.59 -22.08
C TYR A 240 14.88 -21.80 -22.49
N LEU A 241 15.83 -21.20 -21.76
CA LEU A 241 17.26 -21.36 -21.99
C LEU A 241 17.71 -22.81 -21.80
N LEU A 242 17.27 -23.46 -20.72
CA LEU A 242 17.58 -24.87 -20.46
C LEU A 242 17.02 -25.79 -21.56
N ARG A 243 15.83 -25.49 -22.06
CA ARG A 243 15.23 -26.21 -23.19
C ARG A 243 16.00 -25.98 -24.50
N SER A 244 16.46 -24.75 -24.74
CA SER A 244 17.27 -24.38 -25.90
C SER A 244 18.62 -25.11 -25.90
N VAL A 245 19.29 -25.19 -24.75
CA VAL A 245 20.58 -25.89 -24.61
C VAL A 245 20.44 -27.40 -24.83
N ARG A 246 19.39 -28.05 -24.32
CA ARG A 246 19.15 -29.49 -24.58
C ARG A 246 18.94 -29.77 -26.07
N ARG A 247 18.16 -28.92 -26.77
CA ARG A 247 17.95 -29.08 -28.22
C ARG A 247 19.26 -28.99 -29.01
N ARG A 248 20.16 -28.07 -28.63
CA ARG A 248 21.48 -27.93 -29.26
C ARG A 248 22.35 -29.17 -29.05
N LYS A 249 22.35 -29.75 -27.84
CA LYS A 249 23.13 -30.97 -27.55
C LYS A 249 22.67 -32.18 -28.38
N VAL A 250 21.35 -32.33 -28.61
CA VAL A 250 20.83 -33.42 -29.45
C VAL A 250 21.27 -33.25 -30.91
N ILE A 251 21.17 -32.03 -31.46
CA ILE A 251 21.61 -31.74 -32.84
C ILE A 251 23.11 -31.97 -33.03
N GLN A 252 23.93 -31.65 -32.03
CA GLN A 252 25.37 -31.94 -32.07
C GLN A 252 25.67 -33.44 -32.08
N GLY A 253 24.94 -34.24 -31.29
CA GLY A 253 25.11 -35.69 -31.26
C GLY A 253 24.78 -36.35 -32.61
N ASP A 254 23.73 -35.89 -33.30
CA ASP A 254 23.37 -36.41 -34.63
C ASP A 254 24.44 -36.10 -35.69
N LEU A 255 25.08 -34.92 -35.60
CA LEU A 255 26.18 -34.55 -36.52
C LEU A 255 27.42 -35.43 -36.30
N GLU A 256 27.76 -35.74 -35.04
CA GLU A 256 28.89 -36.60 -34.69
C GLU A 256 28.65 -38.06 -35.13
N ASN A 257 27.42 -38.55 -35.00
CA ASN A 257 26.99 -39.85 -35.53
C ASN A 257 27.08 -39.92 -37.06
N GLN A 258 26.74 -38.85 -37.79
CA GLN A 258 26.88 -38.83 -39.25
C GLN A 258 28.35 -38.85 -39.69
N ILE A 259 29.23 -38.12 -38.99
CA ILE A 259 30.67 -38.09 -39.30
C ILE A 259 31.29 -39.46 -39.04
N SER A 260 31.00 -40.07 -37.89
CA SER A 260 31.53 -41.41 -37.55
C SER A 260 30.98 -42.50 -38.46
N PHE A 261 29.70 -42.47 -38.81
CA PHE A 261 29.10 -43.42 -39.75
C PHE A 261 29.68 -43.30 -41.17
N ARG A 262 29.83 -42.08 -41.68
CA ARG A 262 30.47 -41.84 -42.99
C ARG A 262 31.91 -42.33 -43.01
N LYS A 263 32.64 -42.13 -41.91
CA LYS A 263 34.01 -42.61 -41.76
C LYS A 263 34.07 -44.13 -41.71
N ALA A 264 33.19 -44.79 -40.95
CA ALA A 264 33.10 -46.25 -40.87
C ALA A 264 32.72 -46.89 -42.21
N LEU A 265 31.78 -46.30 -42.96
CA LEU A 265 31.45 -46.75 -44.32
C LEU A 265 32.64 -46.63 -45.26
N SER A 266 33.32 -45.48 -45.22
CA SER A 266 34.54 -45.28 -45.98
C SER A 266 35.58 -46.34 -45.62
N ASP A 267 35.81 -46.60 -44.33
CA ASP A 267 36.83 -47.54 -43.85
C ASP A 267 36.50 -49.02 -44.12
N SER A 268 35.23 -49.36 -44.32
CA SER A 268 34.80 -50.73 -44.66
C SER A 268 35.03 -51.11 -46.13
N LEU A 269 35.36 -50.16 -47.01
CA LEU A 269 35.62 -50.44 -48.42
C LEU A 269 36.96 -51.18 -48.56
N PRO A 270 36.99 -52.35 -49.23
CA PRO A 270 38.22 -53.13 -49.40
C PRO A 270 39.21 -52.49 -50.38
N ASN A 271 38.75 -51.55 -51.20
CA ASN A 271 39.56 -50.84 -52.18
C ASN A 271 40.05 -49.50 -51.59
N PRO A 272 41.32 -49.12 -51.81
CA PRO A 272 41.84 -47.84 -51.35
C PRO A 272 41.12 -46.68 -52.05
N THR A 273 40.37 -45.90 -51.26
CA THR A 273 39.71 -44.69 -51.73
C THR A 273 40.35 -43.47 -51.07
N TYR A 274 40.64 -42.45 -51.88
CA TYR A 274 41.19 -41.18 -51.42
C TYR A 274 40.54 -40.04 -52.20
N VAL A 275 40.38 -38.91 -51.52
CA VAL A 275 39.88 -37.67 -52.11
C VAL A 275 41.06 -36.71 -52.19
N VAL A 276 41.29 -36.14 -53.38
CA VAL A 276 42.30 -35.09 -53.61
C VAL A 276 41.63 -33.74 -53.76
N ASN A 277 42.32 -32.68 -53.35
CA ASN A 277 41.92 -31.32 -53.68
C ASN A 277 42.32 -30.97 -55.13
N TRP A 278 41.89 -29.80 -55.59
CA TRP A 278 42.22 -29.28 -56.93
C TRP A 278 43.72 -29.05 -57.18
N GLN A 279 44.55 -29.11 -56.14
CA GLN A 279 46.01 -28.97 -56.19
C GLN A 279 46.74 -30.34 -56.16
N GLY A 280 46.00 -31.45 -56.17
CA GLY A 280 46.55 -32.81 -56.20
C GLY A 280 46.94 -33.39 -54.83
N ASN A 281 46.70 -32.67 -53.73
CA ASN A 281 47.00 -33.15 -52.38
C ASN A 281 45.84 -33.99 -51.81
N VAL A 282 46.15 -35.11 -51.16
CA VAL A 282 45.15 -35.98 -50.51
C VAL A 282 44.56 -35.31 -49.28
N ILE A 283 43.24 -35.09 -49.28
CA ILE A 283 42.48 -34.45 -48.19
C ILE A 283 41.73 -35.45 -47.30
N SER A 284 41.45 -36.66 -47.80
CA SER A 284 40.82 -37.72 -47.03
C SER A 284 41.17 -39.08 -47.61
N HIS A 285 41.34 -40.10 -46.78
CA HIS A 285 41.65 -41.46 -47.19
C HIS A 285 40.97 -42.48 -46.26
N ASN A 286 40.67 -43.65 -46.81
CA ASN A 286 40.24 -44.84 -46.06
C ASN A 286 41.46 -45.60 -45.51
N SER A 287 41.30 -46.24 -44.35
CA SER A 287 42.20 -47.24 -43.76
C SER A 287 42.88 -48.22 -44.75
N ALA A 288 42.21 -48.67 -45.82
CA ALA A 288 42.78 -49.57 -46.83
C ALA A 288 43.98 -48.95 -47.59
N LEU A 289 44.02 -47.63 -47.75
CA LEU A 289 45.16 -46.91 -48.35
C LEU A 289 46.40 -46.99 -47.44
N ASN A 290 46.22 -46.96 -46.12
CA ASN A 290 47.32 -47.06 -45.15
C ASN A 290 47.97 -48.45 -45.16
N ILE A 291 47.18 -49.49 -45.40
CA ILE A 291 47.70 -50.87 -45.51
C ILE A 291 48.58 -51.03 -46.77
N ILE A 292 48.22 -50.35 -47.86
CA ILE A 292 48.97 -50.40 -49.12
C ILE A 292 50.24 -49.56 -49.04
N SER A 293 50.19 -48.37 -48.45
CA SER A 293 51.40 -47.55 -48.26
C SER A 293 52.43 -48.28 -47.40
N LEU A 294 51.99 -48.92 -46.29
CA LEU A 294 52.84 -49.77 -45.46
C LEU A 294 53.51 -50.91 -46.24
N ARG A 295 52.76 -51.62 -47.12
CA ARG A 295 53.30 -52.71 -47.95
C ARG A 295 54.32 -52.24 -49.00
N ILE A 296 54.15 -51.04 -49.55
CA ILE A 296 55.09 -50.49 -50.54
C ILE A 296 56.41 -50.11 -49.85
N THR A 297 56.37 -49.56 -48.64
CA THR A 297 57.58 -49.26 -47.86
C THR A 297 58.32 -50.53 -47.42
N THR A 298 57.60 -51.59 -47.03
CA THR A 298 58.25 -52.87 -46.68
C THR A 298 58.87 -53.56 -47.90
N LYS A 299 58.25 -53.48 -49.08
CA LYS A 299 58.81 -54.05 -50.31
C LYS A 299 60.08 -53.33 -50.80
N MET A 300 60.21 -52.02 -50.54
CA MET A 300 61.45 -51.28 -50.86
C MET A 300 62.61 -51.60 -49.92
N GLN A 301 62.35 -52.02 -48.68
CA GLN A 301 63.41 -52.43 -47.74
C GLN A 301 63.97 -53.84 -47.98
N CYS A 302 63.29 -54.70 -48.74
CA CYS A 302 63.79 -56.04 -49.09
C CYS A 302 64.62 -56.09 -50.39
N TYR A 303 64.90 -54.95 -51.02
CA TYR A 303 65.68 -54.87 -52.27
C TYR A 303 67.01 -54.10 -52.14
N HIS A 304 67.46 -53.85 -50.91
CA HIS A 304 68.82 -53.39 -50.61
C HIS A 304 69.52 -54.40 -49.70
#